data_AF-A0A3D5W4F8-F1
#
_entry.id   AF-A0A3D5W4F8-F1
#
_cell.length_a   1.000
_cell.length_b   1.000
_cell.length_c   1.000
_cell.angle_alpha   90.00
_cell.angle_beta   90.00
_cell.angle_gamma   90.00
#
_symmetry.space_group_name_H-M   'P 1'
#
loop_
_entity.id
_entity.type
_entity.pdbx_description
1 polymer ?
#
loop_
_entity_poly.entity_id
_entity_poly.type
_entity_poly.pdbx_seq_one_letter_code
_entity_poly.pdbx_strand_id
1 'polypeptide(L)'
;MTFLFTSVTDCRARARRKMPRMVFDALDGATGNEIASRRNTTAFEDVCLQGRVLVNVEDRSLKTQFLDREWQMPFGVAPMGMGNLFWPGADQALARAARDHGFPLGVSTMSSTPLEQMLEQSGGNAWFQLYAGESDALTKGLLAQAAQAGYHTLILTADVPALAPRPRDQRNGFTVPFRLRPRQFIDLCLHPRWSLTTLMRGIPKPRNISIQDGASGSNSREAEFRREAGRGRFDWRFLSELRSQWPQQLVLKGVMSAEDAKMAVSAGVDAVYVSNHGGRQLDSAPAAISVLPKVREAVGPDFPLIFDSGVRSG
;
A
#
# COMPACT_ATOMS: atom_id res chain seq x y z
N MET A 1 13.96 -28.75 -11.04
CA MET A 1 14.30 -27.57 -11.85
C MET A 1 14.25 -26.33 -10.96
N THR A 2 15.39 -25.67 -10.79
CA THR A 2 15.50 -24.35 -10.16
C THR A 2 14.93 -23.33 -11.16
N PHE A 3 13.89 -22.59 -10.77
CA PHE A 3 13.36 -21.53 -11.62
C PHE A 3 14.28 -20.31 -11.52
N LEU A 4 14.78 -19.85 -12.66
CA LEU A 4 15.51 -18.59 -12.75
C LEU A 4 14.48 -17.44 -12.81
N PHE A 5 14.62 -16.45 -11.93
CA PHE A 5 13.86 -15.21 -11.98
C PHE A 5 14.76 -14.11 -12.52
N THR A 6 14.39 -13.50 -13.64
CA THR A 6 15.16 -12.43 -14.28
C THR A 6 14.44 -11.08 -14.22
N SER A 7 13.13 -11.09 -13.98
CA SER A 7 12.29 -9.90 -13.92
C SER A 7 11.11 -10.06 -12.96
N VAL A 8 10.46 -8.94 -12.62
CA VAL A 8 9.19 -8.97 -11.87
C VAL A 8 8.06 -9.68 -12.64
N THR A 9 8.15 -9.72 -13.97
CA THR A 9 7.19 -10.43 -14.84
C THR A 9 7.28 -11.94 -14.62
N ASP A 10 8.47 -12.50 -14.43
CA ASP A 10 8.67 -13.91 -14.08
C ASP A 10 8.07 -14.22 -12.71
N CYS A 11 8.28 -13.33 -11.73
CA CYS A 11 7.71 -13.44 -10.40
C CYS A 11 6.18 -13.46 -10.46
N ARG A 12 5.57 -12.53 -11.21
CA ARG A 12 4.12 -12.44 -11.43
C ARG A 12 3.56 -13.70 -12.11
N ALA A 13 4.20 -14.16 -13.18
CA ALA A 13 3.79 -15.38 -13.89
C ALA A 13 3.84 -16.60 -12.99
N ARG A 14 4.88 -16.71 -12.14
CA ARG A 14 4.99 -17.80 -11.17
C ARG A 14 3.95 -17.71 -10.07
N ALA A 15 3.68 -16.51 -9.56
CA ALA A 15 2.65 -16.25 -8.55
C ALA A 15 1.26 -16.67 -9.06
N ARG A 16 0.92 -16.33 -10.32
CA ARG A 16 -0.34 -16.73 -10.98
C ARG A 16 -0.56 -18.24 -11.02
N ARG A 17 0.53 -19.03 -11.16
CA ARG A 17 0.46 -20.50 -11.17
C ARG A 17 0.39 -21.13 -9.78
N LYS A 18 0.74 -20.38 -8.73
CA LYS A 18 0.81 -20.91 -7.36
C LYS A 18 -0.40 -20.55 -6.51
N MET A 19 -1.04 -19.43 -6.81
CA MET A 19 -2.19 -18.92 -6.06
C MET A 19 -3.50 -19.30 -6.75
N PRO A 20 -4.56 -19.62 -5.98
CA PRO A 20 -5.90 -19.68 -6.51
C PRO A 20 -6.22 -18.40 -7.29
N ARG A 21 -6.95 -18.55 -8.38
CA ARG A 21 -7.28 -17.44 -9.26
C ARG A 21 -7.97 -16.30 -8.52
N MET A 22 -8.87 -16.59 -7.58
CA MET A 22 -9.55 -15.55 -6.78
C MET A 22 -8.55 -14.68 -5.98
N VAL A 23 -7.49 -15.29 -5.46
CA VAL A 23 -6.46 -14.62 -4.63
C VAL A 23 -5.51 -13.83 -5.51
N PHE A 24 -5.06 -14.44 -6.61
CA PHE A 24 -4.23 -13.75 -7.60
C PHE A 24 -4.95 -12.53 -8.19
N ASP A 25 -6.21 -12.69 -8.60
CA ASP A 25 -6.98 -11.61 -9.22
C ASP A 25 -7.31 -10.49 -8.22
N ALA A 26 -7.41 -10.75 -6.91
CA ALA A 26 -7.55 -9.70 -5.89
C ALA A 26 -6.29 -8.83 -5.75
N LEU A 27 -5.11 -9.44 -5.91
CA LEU A 27 -3.80 -8.76 -5.92
C LEU A 27 -3.59 -7.99 -7.23
N ASP A 28 -3.78 -8.67 -8.36
CA ASP A 28 -3.40 -8.22 -9.70
C ASP A 28 -4.46 -7.34 -10.38
N GLY A 29 -5.73 -7.52 -10.04
CA GLY A 29 -6.85 -6.85 -10.70
C GLY A 29 -6.96 -5.36 -10.36
N ALA A 30 -7.55 -4.60 -11.26
CA ALA A 30 -7.79 -3.16 -11.10
C ALA A 30 -9.28 -2.80 -11.27
N THR A 31 -9.61 -1.51 -11.19
CA THR A 31 -10.98 -1.03 -11.39
C THR A 31 -11.32 -0.93 -12.87
N GLY A 32 -12.62 -0.87 -13.19
CA GLY A 32 -13.11 -0.67 -14.55
C GLY A 32 -12.57 -1.71 -15.56
N ASN A 33 -12.10 -1.23 -16.70
CA ASN A 33 -11.48 -2.02 -17.77
C ASN A 33 -9.94 -2.13 -17.61
N GLU A 34 -9.42 -1.79 -16.43
CA GLU A 34 -8.00 -1.82 -16.07
C GLU A 34 -7.13 -0.95 -17.00
N ILE A 35 -7.74 0.11 -17.55
CA ILE A 35 -7.10 1.10 -18.42
C ILE A 35 -6.04 1.87 -17.65
N ALA A 36 -6.38 2.44 -16.48
CA ALA A 36 -5.40 3.20 -15.68
C ALA A 36 -4.22 2.33 -15.25
N SER A 37 -4.48 1.08 -14.87
CA SER A 37 -3.43 0.14 -14.46
C SER A 37 -2.47 -0.19 -15.61
N ARG A 38 -2.99 -0.44 -16.81
CA ARG A 38 -2.18 -0.64 -18.02
C ARG A 38 -1.43 0.64 -18.41
N ARG A 39 -2.10 1.80 -18.37
CA ARG A 39 -1.52 3.11 -18.70
C ARG A 39 -0.34 3.44 -17.79
N ASN A 40 -0.43 3.12 -16.50
CA ASN A 40 0.65 3.30 -15.54
C ASN A 40 1.93 2.56 -15.93
N THR A 41 1.82 1.37 -16.55
CA THR A 41 3.00 0.61 -16.98
C THR A 41 3.51 1.05 -18.34
N THR A 42 2.62 1.33 -19.30
CA THR A 42 3.04 1.70 -20.67
C THR A 42 3.62 3.12 -20.74
N ALA A 43 3.16 4.06 -19.92
CA ALA A 43 3.65 5.43 -19.93
C ALA A 43 5.14 5.57 -19.54
N PHE A 44 5.75 4.55 -18.94
CA PHE A 44 7.21 4.51 -18.73
C PHE A 44 7.97 4.33 -20.05
N GLU A 45 7.39 3.71 -21.07
CA GLU A 45 8.03 3.48 -22.36
C GLU A 45 8.26 4.79 -23.13
N ASP A 46 7.50 5.83 -22.81
CA ASP A 46 7.64 7.18 -23.37
C ASP A 46 8.77 7.98 -22.69
N VAL A 47 9.33 7.48 -21.57
CA VAL A 47 10.41 8.15 -20.82
C VAL A 47 11.78 7.61 -21.27
N CYS A 48 12.40 8.32 -22.21
CA CYS A 48 13.74 7.99 -22.69
C CYS A 48 14.84 8.60 -21.80
N LEU A 49 15.79 7.77 -21.37
CA LEU A 49 16.97 8.23 -20.64
C LEU A 49 18.08 8.64 -21.62
N GLN A 50 18.68 9.81 -21.41
CA GLN A 50 19.85 10.25 -22.15
C GLN A 50 21.14 9.85 -21.41
N GLY A 51 21.77 8.78 -21.84
CA GLY A 51 23.06 8.32 -21.29
C GLY A 51 24.15 9.39 -21.44
N ARG A 52 24.87 9.65 -20.35
CA ARG A 52 26.05 10.53 -20.33
C ARG A 52 27.31 9.67 -20.47
N VAL A 53 28.11 9.91 -21.50
CA VAL A 53 29.35 9.15 -21.77
C VAL A 53 30.54 9.77 -21.04
N LEU A 54 31.60 8.96 -20.81
CA LEU A 54 32.85 9.38 -20.15
C LEU A 54 32.69 9.93 -18.72
N VAL A 55 31.65 9.49 -18.00
CA VAL A 55 31.48 9.76 -16.57
C VAL A 55 32.07 8.58 -15.79
N ASN A 56 32.96 8.85 -14.83
CA ASN A 56 33.48 7.79 -13.94
C ASN A 56 32.34 7.29 -13.04
N VAL A 57 32.05 5.98 -13.12
CA VAL A 57 31.01 5.28 -12.36
C VAL A 57 31.57 4.04 -11.66
N GLU A 58 32.87 4.06 -11.30
CA GLU A 58 33.50 3.01 -10.50
C GLU A 58 32.82 2.88 -9.14
N ASP A 59 32.66 4.01 -8.43
CA ASP A 59 31.97 4.10 -7.15
C ASP A 59 30.48 4.43 -7.34
N ARG A 60 29.63 3.41 -7.38
CA ARG A 60 28.15 3.57 -7.47
C ARG A 60 27.51 3.40 -6.11
N SER A 61 26.59 4.30 -5.78
CA SER A 61 25.79 4.23 -4.56
C SER A 61 24.30 4.40 -4.88
N LEU A 62 23.47 3.55 -4.29
CA LEU A 62 22.01 3.72 -4.26
C LEU A 62 21.54 4.44 -2.99
N LYS A 63 22.46 4.80 -2.09
CA LYS A 63 22.11 5.49 -0.85
C LYS A 63 21.47 6.84 -1.18
N THR A 64 20.45 7.20 -0.42
CA THR A 64 19.75 8.48 -0.58
C THR A 64 19.29 9.03 0.76
N GLN A 65 19.18 10.34 0.85
CA GLN A 65 18.53 11.02 1.97
C GLN A 65 17.08 11.29 1.60
N PHE A 66 16.15 10.87 2.45
CA PHE A 66 14.73 11.15 2.25
C PHE A 66 14.04 11.39 3.59
N LEU A 67 13.35 12.54 3.69
CA LEU A 67 12.89 13.11 4.96
C LEU A 67 14.07 13.32 5.92
N ASP A 68 14.01 12.73 7.11
CA ASP A 68 14.99 12.88 8.19
C ASP A 68 15.99 11.72 8.27
N ARG A 69 16.05 10.84 7.25
CA ARG A 69 16.81 9.60 7.31
C ARG A 69 17.57 9.24 6.02
N GLU A 70 18.75 8.66 6.20
CA GLU A 70 19.50 8.01 5.13
C GLU A 70 18.98 6.58 4.88
N TRP A 71 18.68 6.27 3.62
CA TRP A 71 18.26 4.97 3.15
C TRP A 71 19.32 4.33 2.27
N GLN A 72 19.42 3.01 2.30
CA GLN A 72 20.39 2.27 1.46
C GLN A 72 19.92 2.14 0.01
N MET A 73 18.62 2.34 -0.24
CA MET A 73 18.01 2.27 -1.57
C MET A 73 16.93 3.36 -1.71
N PRO A 74 16.69 3.90 -2.92
CA PRO A 74 15.73 4.97 -3.16
C PRO A 74 14.31 4.46 -3.45
N PHE A 75 13.99 3.24 -3.02
CA PHE A 75 12.68 2.63 -3.18
C PHE A 75 12.35 1.80 -1.95
N GLY A 76 11.07 1.48 -1.76
CA GLY A 76 10.61 0.63 -0.67
C GLY A 76 9.35 -0.13 -1.04
N VAL A 77 8.68 -0.68 -0.03
CA VAL A 77 7.44 -1.45 -0.22
C VAL A 77 6.25 -0.55 0.04
N ALA A 78 5.38 -0.38 -0.96
CA ALA A 78 4.13 0.36 -0.81
C ALA A 78 3.17 -0.33 0.18
N PRO A 79 2.33 0.43 0.92
CA PRO A 79 1.39 -0.16 1.87
C PRO A 79 0.34 -1.00 1.14
N MET A 80 0.35 -2.30 1.44
CA MET A 80 -0.61 -3.27 0.92
C MET A 80 -1.40 -3.89 2.07
N GLY A 81 -2.72 -3.93 1.95
CA GLY A 81 -3.59 -4.58 2.93
C GLY A 81 -3.53 -6.10 2.81
N MET A 82 -3.60 -6.78 3.95
CA MET A 82 -3.73 -8.24 4.07
C MET A 82 -2.66 -9.04 3.30
N GLY A 83 -1.37 -8.73 3.43
CA GLY A 83 -0.31 -9.43 2.71
C GLY A 83 -0.32 -10.95 2.91
N ASN A 84 -0.64 -11.41 4.13
CA ASN A 84 -0.73 -12.84 4.46
C ASN A 84 -1.87 -13.59 3.74
N LEU A 85 -2.83 -12.89 3.13
CA LEU A 85 -3.82 -13.48 2.24
C LEU A 85 -3.16 -14.04 0.97
N PHE A 86 -2.14 -13.37 0.44
CA PHE A 86 -1.49 -13.79 -0.81
C PHE A 86 -0.51 -14.92 -0.55
N TRP A 87 0.20 -14.87 0.58
CA TRP A 87 1.04 -15.96 1.04
C TRP A 87 1.22 -15.89 2.56
N PRO A 88 1.05 -16.99 3.31
CA PRO A 88 1.25 -16.96 4.76
C PRO A 88 2.69 -16.58 5.13
N GLY A 89 2.85 -15.49 5.88
CA GLY A 89 4.17 -14.95 6.25
C GLY A 89 4.70 -13.84 5.33
N ALA A 90 3.88 -13.35 4.39
CA ALA A 90 4.27 -12.30 3.45
C ALA A 90 4.63 -10.98 4.16
N ASP A 91 3.83 -10.55 5.14
CA ASP A 91 4.10 -9.33 5.91
C ASP A 91 5.49 -9.41 6.57
N GLN A 92 5.78 -10.53 7.23
CA GLN A 92 7.06 -10.77 7.91
C GLN A 92 8.23 -10.89 6.92
N ALA A 93 8.00 -11.44 5.73
CA ALA A 93 9.01 -11.51 4.69
C ALA A 93 9.38 -10.12 4.15
N LEU A 94 8.39 -9.26 3.93
CA LEU A 94 8.59 -7.87 3.53
C LEU A 94 9.29 -7.06 4.64
N ALA A 95 8.92 -7.29 5.90
CA ALA A 95 9.58 -6.67 7.05
C ALA A 95 11.06 -7.03 7.14
N ARG A 96 11.41 -8.32 7.08
CA ARG A 96 12.82 -8.74 7.07
C ARG A 96 13.59 -8.18 5.88
N ALA A 97 13.01 -8.17 4.68
CA ALA A 97 13.66 -7.59 3.50
C ALA A 97 13.94 -6.09 3.68
N ALA A 98 12.99 -5.34 4.25
CA ALA A 98 13.14 -3.92 4.54
C ALA A 98 14.28 -3.65 5.54
N ARG A 99 14.41 -4.49 6.57
CA ARG A 99 15.52 -4.44 7.52
C ARG A 99 16.85 -4.73 6.85
N ASP A 100 16.94 -5.88 6.18
CA ASP A 100 18.18 -6.43 5.65
C ASP A 100 18.76 -5.57 4.51
N HIS A 101 17.90 -4.90 3.74
CA HIS A 101 18.29 -4.00 2.65
C HIS A 101 18.18 -2.50 2.99
N GLY A 102 17.76 -2.14 4.20
CA GLY A 102 17.72 -0.75 4.65
C GLY A 102 16.82 0.17 3.82
N PHE A 103 15.60 -0.28 3.49
CA PHE A 103 14.60 0.50 2.75
C PHE A 103 13.27 0.64 3.52
N PRO A 104 12.43 1.65 3.21
CA PRO A 104 11.16 1.86 3.94
C PRO A 104 10.09 0.81 3.60
N LEU A 105 9.26 0.48 4.61
CA LEU A 105 8.15 -0.46 4.49
C LEU A 105 6.83 0.20 4.86
N GLY A 106 5.92 0.38 3.89
CA GLY A 106 4.55 0.78 4.16
C GLY A 106 3.74 -0.36 4.79
N VAL A 107 3.15 -0.11 5.96
CA VAL A 107 2.27 -1.06 6.68
C VAL A 107 0.85 -0.52 6.68
N SER A 108 -0.09 -1.28 6.11
CA SER A 108 -1.49 -0.83 6.03
C SER A 108 -2.22 -0.94 7.36
N THR A 109 -3.21 -0.07 7.57
CA THR A 109 -4.29 -0.28 8.58
C THR A 109 -4.87 -1.69 8.49
N MET A 110 -4.94 -2.27 7.29
CA MET A 110 -5.45 -3.62 7.03
C MET A 110 -4.38 -4.72 7.08
N SER A 111 -3.23 -4.49 7.71
CA SER A 111 -2.17 -5.50 7.86
C SER A 111 -2.68 -6.76 8.59
N SER A 112 -2.16 -7.92 8.19
CA SER A 112 -2.45 -9.21 8.85
C SER A 112 -1.53 -9.49 10.02
N THR A 113 -0.62 -8.56 10.33
CA THR A 113 0.40 -8.64 11.37
C THR A 113 0.36 -7.35 12.20
N PRO A 114 0.40 -7.42 13.55
CA PRO A 114 0.36 -6.25 14.43
C PRO A 114 1.42 -5.20 14.10
N LEU A 115 1.11 -3.92 14.33
CA LEU A 115 2.01 -2.79 14.07
C LEU A 115 3.35 -2.94 14.79
N GLU A 116 3.32 -3.32 16.07
CA GLU A 116 4.49 -3.47 16.93
C GLU A 116 5.44 -4.52 16.35
N GLN A 117 4.88 -5.67 15.93
CA GLN A 117 5.64 -6.76 15.33
C GLN A 117 6.22 -6.38 13.96
N MET A 118 5.47 -5.60 13.16
CA MET A 118 5.96 -5.11 11.87
C MET A 118 7.11 -4.12 12.02
N LEU A 119 7.03 -3.21 13.00
CA LEU A 119 8.09 -2.26 13.27
C LEU A 119 9.36 -2.96 13.77
N GLU A 120 9.21 -3.91 14.71
CA GLU A 120 10.33 -4.71 15.22
C GLU A 120 11.03 -5.49 14.10
N GLN A 121 10.28 -6.25 13.30
CA GLN A 121 10.85 -7.12 12.26
C GLN A 121 11.45 -6.34 11.08
N SER A 122 11.00 -5.10 10.86
CA SER A 122 11.58 -4.20 9.86
C SER A 122 12.79 -3.43 10.36
N GLY A 123 13.21 -3.62 11.62
CA GLY A 123 14.31 -2.88 12.22
C GLY A 123 14.03 -1.37 12.32
N GLY A 124 12.77 -1.00 12.55
CA GLY A 124 12.35 0.41 12.61
C GLY A 124 12.12 1.07 11.25
N ASN A 125 12.11 0.32 10.15
CA ASN A 125 11.94 0.88 8.80
C ASN A 125 10.47 1.01 8.38
N ALA A 126 9.53 0.61 9.23
CA ALA A 126 8.11 0.63 8.90
C ALA A 126 7.47 2.02 9.02
N TRP A 127 6.65 2.37 8.03
CA TRP A 127 5.79 3.56 7.97
C TRP A 127 4.34 3.11 8.05
N PHE A 128 3.53 3.78 8.86
CA PHE A 128 2.13 3.39 9.06
C PHE A 128 1.22 4.09 8.05
N GLN A 129 0.45 3.32 7.29
CA GLN A 129 -0.57 3.85 6.39
C GLN A 129 -1.95 3.81 7.05
N LEU A 130 -2.55 5.00 7.14
CA LEU A 130 -3.86 5.24 7.73
C LEU A 130 -4.94 5.32 6.65
N TYR A 131 -5.96 4.46 6.78
CA TYR A 131 -7.27 4.69 6.21
C TYR A 131 -8.15 5.40 7.25
N ALA A 132 -8.22 6.73 7.18
CA ALA A 132 -9.22 7.48 7.92
C ALA A 132 -10.61 7.13 7.36
N GLY A 133 -11.64 6.99 8.20
CA GLY A 133 -12.91 6.48 7.67
C GLY A 133 -14.12 6.64 8.52
N GLU A 134 -14.17 5.78 9.52
CA GLU A 134 -15.46 5.28 9.98
C GLU A 134 -15.92 6.03 11.22
N SER A 135 -14.99 6.32 12.13
CA SER A 135 -15.21 7.16 13.28
C SER A 135 -13.93 7.88 13.68
N ASP A 136 -14.09 9.03 14.32
CA ASP A 136 -12.96 9.79 14.86
C ASP A 136 -12.30 9.02 16.00
N ALA A 137 -13.10 8.24 16.75
CA ALA A 137 -12.61 7.36 17.79
C ALA A 137 -11.68 6.27 17.24
N LEU A 138 -12.06 5.60 16.15
CA LEU A 138 -11.21 4.59 15.50
C LEU A 138 -9.92 5.23 14.97
N THR A 139 -10.04 6.40 14.32
CA THR A 139 -8.89 7.12 13.76
C THR A 139 -7.91 7.50 14.88
N LYS A 140 -8.40 8.08 15.98
CA LYS A 140 -7.60 8.42 17.17
C LYS A 140 -6.97 7.19 17.81
N GLY A 141 -7.71 6.07 17.90
CA GLY A 141 -7.18 4.81 18.42
C GLY A 141 -6.02 4.26 17.60
N LEU A 142 -6.16 4.26 16.26
CA LEU A 142 -5.08 3.83 15.35
C LEU A 142 -3.85 4.75 15.43
N LEU A 143 -4.06 6.06 15.54
CA LEU A 143 -2.96 7.02 15.72
C LEU A 143 -2.23 6.80 17.05
N ALA A 144 -2.97 6.61 18.14
CA ALA A 144 -2.39 6.33 19.45
C ALA A 144 -1.62 5.01 19.45
N GLN A 145 -2.17 3.96 18.83
CA GLN A 145 -1.48 2.68 18.68
C GLN A 145 -0.19 2.80 17.87
N ALA A 146 -0.23 3.49 16.72
CA ALA A 146 0.96 3.68 15.90
C ALA A 146 2.04 4.50 16.63
N ALA A 147 1.65 5.56 17.33
CA ALA A 147 2.57 6.36 18.15
C ALA A 147 3.18 5.54 19.30
N GLN A 148 2.35 4.77 20.02
CA GLN A 148 2.80 3.91 21.11
C GLN A 148 3.73 2.79 20.63
N ALA A 149 3.46 2.23 19.46
CA ALA A 149 4.33 1.25 18.82
C ALA A 149 5.68 1.86 18.38
N GLY A 150 5.79 3.18 18.27
CA GLY A 150 7.02 3.88 17.89
C GLY A 150 7.13 4.24 16.41
N TYR A 151 6.02 4.26 15.67
CA TYR A 151 6.05 4.70 14.27
C TYR A 151 6.38 6.19 14.18
N HIS A 152 7.35 6.53 13.34
CA HIS A 152 7.75 7.91 13.08
C HIS A 152 7.03 8.51 11.86
N THR A 153 6.74 7.70 10.83
CA THR A 153 6.13 8.18 9.59
C THR A 153 4.70 7.67 9.44
N LEU A 154 3.76 8.59 9.23
CA LEU A 154 2.37 8.34 8.93
C LEU A 154 2.06 8.68 7.47
N ILE A 155 1.38 7.77 6.77
CA ILE A 155 0.90 7.95 5.40
C ILE A 155 -0.62 8.04 5.43
N LEU A 156 -1.18 9.22 5.21
CA LEU A 156 -2.62 9.37 5.01
C LEU A 156 -2.97 9.06 3.55
N THR A 157 -3.86 8.09 3.32
CA THR A 157 -4.35 7.78 1.96
C THR A 157 -5.66 8.51 1.68
N ALA A 158 -5.64 9.44 0.73
CA ALA A 158 -6.77 10.29 0.37
C ALA A 158 -7.55 9.81 -0.87
N ASP A 159 -6.98 8.92 -1.69
CA ASP A 159 -7.53 8.49 -2.98
C ASP A 159 -8.61 7.39 -2.91
N VAL A 160 -9.13 7.07 -1.72
CA VAL A 160 -10.18 6.03 -1.52
C VAL A 160 -11.42 6.59 -0.80
N PRO A 161 -12.09 7.65 -1.30
CA PRO A 161 -13.30 8.18 -0.69
C PRO A 161 -14.47 7.16 -0.72
N ALA A 162 -14.48 6.31 -1.74
CA ALA A 162 -15.34 5.14 -1.86
C ALA A 162 -14.56 3.99 -2.49
N LEU A 163 -14.93 2.75 -2.19
CA LEU A 163 -14.32 1.61 -2.86
C LEU A 163 -14.79 1.52 -4.31
N ALA A 164 -13.85 1.51 -5.24
CA ALA A 164 -14.17 1.25 -6.63
C ALA A 164 -14.46 -0.24 -6.89
N PRO A 165 -15.43 -0.57 -7.76
CA PRO A 165 -15.71 -1.94 -8.14
C PRO A 165 -14.54 -2.52 -8.92
N ARG A 166 -14.05 -3.68 -8.49
CA ARG A 166 -13.00 -4.44 -9.19
C ARG A 166 -13.64 -5.66 -9.86
N PRO A 167 -13.83 -5.67 -11.20
CA PRO A 167 -14.60 -6.71 -11.86
C PRO A 167 -14.03 -8.11 -11.67
N ARG A 168 -12.71 -8.26 -11.54
CA ARG A 168 -12.11 -9.58 -11.30
C ARG A 168 -12.47 -10.14 -9.92
N ASP A 169 -12.51 -9.31 -8.88
CA ASP A 169 -12.93 -9.70 -7.53
C ASP A 169 -14.40 -10.16 -7.55
N GLN A 170 -15.28 -9.38 -8.19
CA GLN A 170 -16.71 -9.69 -8.32
C GLN A 170 -16.94 -11.00 -9.09
N ARG A 171 -16.25 -11.19 -10.22
CA ARG A 171 -16.37 -12.39 -11.06
C ARG A 171 -15.84 -13.65 -10.39
N ASN A 172 -14.78 -13.53 -9.58
CA ASN A 172 -14.16 -14.68 -8.92
C ASN A 172 -14.63 -14.88 -7.47
N GLY A 173 -15.61 -14.11 -7.00
CA GLY A 173 -16.22 -14.30 -5.68
C GLY A 173 -15.32 -13.88 -4.52
N PHE A 174 -14.37 -12.98 -4.75
CA PHE A 174 -13.59 -12.35 -3.70
C PHE A 174 -14.41 -11.22 -3.04
N THR A 175 -15.50 -11.62 -2.38
CA THR A 175 -16.46 -10.74 -1.71
C THR A 175 -16.54 -11.06 -0.22
N VAL A 176 -16.93 -10.09 0.60
CA VAL A 176 -17.23 -10.30 2.02
C VAL A 176 -18.76 -10.32 2.19
N PRO A 177 -19.36 -11.32 2.85
CA PRO A 177 -18.74 -12.55 3.36
C PRO A 177 -18.31 -13.49 2.23
N PHE A 178 -17.16 -14.16 2.40
CA PHE A 178 -16.67 -15.15 1.44
C PHE A 178 -17.61 -16.36 1.41
N ARG A 179 -18.04 -16.75 0.21
CA ARG A 179 -18.87 -17.94 0.01
C ARG A 179 -18.14 -18.92 -0.90
N LEU A 180 -17.85 -20.10 -0.36
CA LEU A 180 -17.20 -21.17 -1.11
C LEU A 180 -18.20 -21.79 -2.09
N ARG A 181 -18.11 -21.44 -3.37
CA ARG A 181 -18.90 -22.08 -4.44
C ARG A 181 -18.08 -23.19 -5.12
N PRO A 182 -18.69 -24.09 -5.90
CA PRO A 182 -17.99 -25.21 -6.54
C PRO A 182 -16.74 -24.79 -7.33
N ARG A 183 -16.80 -23.65 -8.04
CA ARG A 183 -15.65 -23.11 -8.77
C ARG A 183 -14.49 -22.72 -7.85
N GLN A 184 -14.74 -22.06 -6.72
CA GLN A 184 -13.70 -21.72 -5.75
C GLN A 184 -13.13 -22.97 -5.08
N PHE A 185 -13.97 -23.96 -4.77
CA PHE A 185 -13.51 -25.23 -4.22
C PHE A 185 -12.53 -25.95 -5.16
N ILE A 186 -12.90 -26.10 -6.43
CA ILE A 186 -12.01 -26.69 -7.46
C ILE A 186 -10.72 -25.88 -7.59
N ASP A 187 -10.80 -24.55 -7.64
CA ASP A 187 -9.63 -23.66 -7.73
C ASP A 187 -8.68 -23.85 -6.53
N LEU A 188 -9.22 -23.99 -5.31
CA LEU A 188 -8.42 -24.31 -4.12
C LEU A 188 -7.76 -25.69 -4.21
N CYS A 189 -8.47 -26.72 -4.71
CA CYS A 189 -7.92 -28.07 -4.90
C CYS A 189 -6.79 -28.09 -5.94
N LEU A 190 -6.89 -27.29 -7.01
CA LEU A 190 -5.85 -27.18 -8.04
C LEU A 190 -4.60 -26.42 -7.57
N HIS A 191 -4.67 -25.74 -6.42
CA HIS A 191 -3.55 -25.02 -5.81
C HIS A 191 -3.21 -25.56 -4.42
N PRO A 192 -2.87 -26.86 -4.28
CA PRO A 192 -2.77 -27.52 -2.98
C PRO A 192 -1.69 -26.92 -2.09
N ARG A 193 -0.57 -26.46 -2.66
CA ARG A 193 0.50 -25.82 -1.89
C ARG A 193 0.00 -24.56 -1.20
N TRP A 194 -0.75 -23.70 -1.89
CA TRP A 194 -1.30 -22.50 -1.28
C TRP A 194 -2.39 -22.89 -0.28
N SER A 195 -3.35 -23.72 -0.70
CA SER A 195 -4.52 -24.07 0.12
C SER A 195 -4.15 -24.77 1.42
N LEU A 196 -3.27 -25.76 1.39
CA LEU A 196 -2.82 -26.47 2.59
C LEU A 196 -1.99 -25.56 3.51
N THR A 197 -1.09 -24.74 2.96
CA THR A 197 -0.28 -23.83 3.78
C THR A 197 -1.16 -22.79 4.46
N THR A 198 -2.12 -22.21 3.74
CA THR A 198 -3.07 -21.25 4.31
C THR A 198 -3.99 -21.92 5.35
N LEU A 199 -4.48 -23.13 5.09
CA LEU A 199 -5.31 -23.87 6.05
C LEU A 199 -4.55 -24.17 7.35
N MET A 200 -3.30 -24.64 7.24
CA MET A 200 -2.46 -24.94 8.41
C MET A 200 -2.11 -23.71 9.25
N ARG A 201 -2.05 -22.51 8.64
CA ARG A 201 -1.74 -21.25 9.33
C ARG A 201 -2.97 -20.45 9.75
N GLY A 202 -4.17 -20.92 9.39
CA GLY A 202 -5.43 -20.24 9.65
C GLY A 202 -5.74 -19.11 8.67
N ILE A 203 -7.01 -18.71 8.64
CA ILE A 203 -7.48 -17.62 7.78
C ILE A 203 -6.91 -16.29 8.30
N PRO A 204 -6.17 -15.52 7.49
CA PRO A 204 -5.63 -14.24 7.91
C PRO A 204 -6.75 -13.25 8.19
N LYS A 205 -6.66 -12.57 9.35
CA LYS A 205 -7.57 -11.49 9.76
C LYS A 205 -6.77 -10.18 9.90
N PRO A 206 -7.37 -9.01 9.62
CA PRO A 206 -6.77 -7.74 10.00
C PRO A 206 -6.47 -7.73 11.50
N ARG A 207 -5.24 -7.35 11.89
CA ARG A 207 -4.81 -7.41 13.30
C ARG A 207 -4.83 -6.05 14.00
N ASN A 208 -4.76 -4.96 13.24
CA ASN A 208 -4.67 -3.60 13.79
C ASN A 208 -6.03 -2.96 14.03
N ILE A 209 -7.10 -3.65 13.62
CA ILE A 209 -8.47 -3.26 13.91
C ILE A 209 -8.92 -4.22 15.02
N SER A 210 -8.47 -3.97 16.24
CA SER A 210 -8.94 -4.72 17.39
C SER A 210 -10.29 -4.15 17.84
N ILE A 211 -11.33 -4.97 17.64
CA ILE A 211 -12.47 -5.05 18.56
C ILE A 211 -11.88 -5.31 19.95
N GLN A 212 -12.21 -4.48 20.95
CA GLN A 212 -11.83 -4.75 22.33
C GLN A 212 -12.53 -6.04 22.77
N ASP A 213 -11.81 -7.15 22.76
CA ASP A 213 -12.19 -8.33 23.55
C ASP A 213 -12.04 -7.97 25.03
N GLY A 214 -13.13 -7.48 25.62
CA GLY A 214 -13.31 -7.26 27.05
C GLY A 214 -14.60 -7.93 27.50
N ALA A 215 -14.48 -9.10 28.12
CA ALA A 215 -15.59 -9.82 28.73
C ALA A 215 -16.35 -8.93 29.72
N SER A 216 -17.61 -8.59 29.42
CA SER A 216 -18.72 -8.34 30.35
C SER A 216 -19.96 -7.92 29.55
N GLY A 217 -21.06 -8.65 29.71
CA GLY A 217 -22.29 -8.39 28.97
C GLY A 217 -22.77 -6.95 29.08
N SER A 218 -22.92 -6.26 27.94
CA SER A 218 -23.92 -5.21 27.75
C SER A 218 -24.08 -4.92 26.26
N ASN A 219 -25.31 -4.64 25.84
CA ASN A 219 -25.69 -4.32 24.47
C ASN A 219 -25.08 -2.98 23.99
N SER A 220 -23.81 -2.98 23.57
CA SER A 220 -23.21 -1.83 22.91
C SER A 220 -22.93 -2.16 21.44
N ARG A 221 -23.54 -1.38 20.53
CA ARG A 221 -23.34 -1.49 19.08
C ARG A 221 -21.95 -0.95 18.75
N GLU A 222 -20.95 -1.83 18.77
CA GLU A 222 -19.54 -1.48 18.56
C GLU A 222 -19.22 -1.25 17.08
N ALA A 223 -18.39 -0.23 16.81
CA ALA A 223 -18.05 0.24 15.47
C ALA A 223 -17.05 -0.71 14.77
N GLU A 224 -17.58 -1.74 14.11
CA GLU A 224 -16.84 -2.64 13.24
C GLU A 224 -16.23 -1.89 12.04
N PHE A 225 -14.91 -2.06 11.77
CA PHE A 225 -14.30 -1.51 10.55
C PHE A 225 -14.91 -2.16 9.31
N ARG A 226 -15.76 -1.43 8.62
CA ARG A 226 -16.32 -1.82 7.33
C ARG A 226 -15.46 -1.25 6.23
N ARG A 227 -14.71 -2.12 5.55
CA ARG A 227 -13.96 -1.78 4.33
C ARG A 227 -14.78 -0.91 3.34
N GLU A 228 -16.08 -1.20 3.24
CA GLU A 228 -17.10 -0.57 2.39
C GLU A 228 -17.65 0.77 2.90
N ALA A 229 -17.33 1.18 4.13
CA ALA A 229 -17.75 2.46 4.67
C ALA A 229 -17.22 3.60 3.80
N GLY A 230 -18.10 4.54 3.48
CA GLY A 230 -17.75 5.76 2.75
C GLY A 230 -16.78 6.60 3.56
N ARG A 231 -15.71 7.04 2.93
CA ARG A 231 -14.66 7.91 3.48
C ARG A 231 -14.82 9.35 2.99
N GLY A 232 -16.01 9.74 2.52
CA GLY A 232 -16.27 11.04 1.89
C GLY A 232 -16.23 12.25 2.82
N ARG A 233 -15.94 12.08 4.11
CA ARG A 233 -15.87 13.16 5.10
C ARG A 233 -14.49 13.79 5.27
N PHE A 234 -13.45 13.24 4.64
CA PHE A 234 -12.08 13.74 4.79
C PHE A 234 -11.80 14.82 3.76
N ASP A 235 -11.66 16.04 4.26
CA ASP A 235 -11.30 17.23 3.51
C ASP A 235 -9.97 17.80 4.01
N TRP A 236 -9.61 18.99 3.53
CA TRP A 236 -8.41 19.69 3.95
C TRP A 236 -8.40 20.08 5.43
N ARG A 237 -9.58 20.28 6.05
CA ARG A 237 -9.68 20.55 7.48
C ARG A 237 -9.28 19.32 8.28
N PHE A 238 -9.75 18.14 7.89
CA PHE A 238 -9.33 16.90 8.53
C PHE A 238 -7.82 16.70 8.45
N LEU A 239 -7.18 17.02 7.31
CA LEU A 239 -5.72 16.93 7.19
C LEU A 239 -5.01 17.85 8.20
N SER A 240 -5.47 19.09 8.37
CA SER A 240 -4.91 20.02 9.35
C SER A 240 -5.12 19.54 10.80
N GLU A 241 -6.27 18.94 11.11
CA GLU A 241 -6.54 18.34 12.42
C GLU A 241 -5.70 17.07 12.65
N LEU A 242 -5.41 16.30 11.61
CA LEU A 242 -4.52 15.14 11.68
C LEU A 242 -3.07 15.57 11.93
N ARG A 243 -2.61 16.61 11.22
CA ARG A 243 -1.28 17.20 11.39
C ARG A 243 -1.01 17.65 12.83
N SER A 244 -2.01 18.20 13.52
CA SER A 244 -1.85 18.61 14.92
C SER A 244 -1.80 17.43 15.90
N GLN A 245 -2.41 16.30 15.54
CA GLN A 245 -2.39 15.06 16.33
C GLN A 245 -1.13 14.21 16.08
N TRP A 246 -0.54 14.32 14.90
CA TRP A 246 0.66 13.59 14.52
C TRP A 246 1.82 14.57 14.30
N PRO A 247 2.68 14.84 15.30
CA PRO A 247 3.78 15.80 15.17
C PRO A 247 5.01 15.26 14.40
N GLN A 248 5.05 13.96 14.10
CA GLN A 248 6.15 13.33 13.36
C GLN A 248 5.93 13.41 11.83
N GLN A 249 6.69 12.67 11.02
CA GLN A 249 6.57 12.75 9.55
C GLN A 249 5.17 12.38 9.06
N LEU A 250 4.54 13.26 8.27
CA LEU A 250 3.23 13.08 7.66
C LEU A 250 3.33 13.13 6.13
N VAL A 251 2.86 12.06 5.49
CA VAL A 251 2.87 11.90 4.04
C VAL A 251 1.44 11.84 3.51
N LEU A 252 1.10 12.65 2.50
CA LEU A 252 -0.19 12.57 1.82
C LEU A 252 -0.10 11.72 0.55
N LYS A 253 -0.76 10.57 0.54
CA LYS A 253 -0.81 9.62 -0.59
C LYS A 253 -2.09 9.75 -1.40
N GLY A 254 -1.92 9.67 -2.72
CA GLY A 254 -3.03 9.70 -3.68
C GLY A 254 -3.15 11.03 -4.43
N VAL A 255 -2.10 11.86 -4.38
CA VAL A 255 -2.11 13.19 -4.97
C VAL A 255 -1.85 13.07 -6.48
N MET A 256 -2.84 13.48 -7.29
CA MET A 256 -2.81 13.41 -8.75
C MET A 256 -3.04 14.77 -9.42
N SER A 257 -2.96 15.87 -8.65
CA SER A 257 -3.10 17.26 -9.10
C SER A 257 -1.98 18.13 -8.51
N ALA A 258 -1.53 19.11 -9.29
CA ALA A 258 -0.55 20.11 -8.87
C ALA A 258 -1.13 21.05 -7.80
N GLU A 259 -2.41 21.40 -7.94
CA GLU A 259 -3.16 22.22 -7.00
C GLU A 259 -3.28 21.52 -5.64
N ASP A 260 -3.68 20.25 -5.63
CA ASP A 260 -3.76 19.44 -4.41
C ASP A 260 -2.39 19.29 -3.74
N ALA A 261 -1.31 19.16 -4.53
CA ALA A 261 0.04 19.11 -3.99
C ALA A 261 0.41 20.41 -3.25
N LYS A 262 0.10 21.58 -3.82
CA LYS A 262 0.31 22.87 -3.14
C LYS A 262 -0.52 22.99 -1.88
N MET A 263 -1.78 22.55 -1.91
CA MET A 263 -2.64 22.55 -0.73
C MET A 263 -2.09 21.64 0.37
N ALA A 264 -1.56 20.46 0.00
CA ALA A 264 -0.93 19.55 0.95
C ALA A 264 0.29 20.17 1.63
N VAL A 265 1.17 20.83 0.86
CA VAL A 265 2.33 21.57 1.40
C VAL A 265 1.87 22.65 2.38
N SER A 266 0.87 23.47 1.99
CA SER A 266 0.30 24.51 2.86
C SER A 266 -0.35 23.95 4.13
N ALA A 267 -0.83 22.70 4.09
CA ALA A 267 -1.39 21.99 5.25
C ALA A 267 -0.32 21.34 6.15
N GLY A 268 0.97 21.47 5.81
CA GLY A 268 2.09 21.04 6.65
C GLY A 268 2.45 19.55 6.53
N VAL A 269 2.14 18.91 5.40
CA VAL A 269 2.68 17.57 5.13
C VAL A 269 4.17 17.66 4.84
N ASP A 270 4.93 16.64 5.25
CA ASP A 270 6.38 16.57 5.06
C ASP A 270 6.76 15.94 3.71
N ALA A 271 5.85 15.20 3.09
CA ALA A 271 5.99 14.71 1.71
C ALA A 271 4.63 14.54 1.01
N VAL A 272 4.68 14.64 -0.32
CA VAL A 272 3.58 14.28 -1.21
C VAL A 272 3.89 12.96 -1.90
N TYR A 273 2.92 12.05 -1.91
CA TYR A 273 3.03 10.74 -2.52
C TYR A 273 2.07 10.64 -3.72
N VAL A 274 2.66 10.82 -4.91
CA VAL A 274 1.99 10.76 -6.22
C VAL A 274 1.59 9.32 -6.53
N SER A 275 0.27 9.09 -6.59
CA SER A 275 -0.32 7.75 -6.66
C SER A 275 -1.72 7.82 -7.25
N ASN A 276 -2.06 6.90 -8.15
CA ASN A 276 -3.46 6.60 -8.51
C ASN A 276 -3.90 5.23 -7.97
N HIS A 277 -3.26 4.79 -6.88
CA HIS A 277 -3.54 3.53 -6.21
C HIS A 277 -3.33 2.30 -7.10
N GLY A 278 -2.37 2.37 -8.03
CA GLY A 278 -2.14 1.31 -9.03
C GLY A 278 -3.26 1.16 -10.06
N GLY A 279 -4.06 2.20 -10.28
CA GLY A 279 -5.24 2.18 -11.15
C GLY A 279 -6.43 1.44 -10.53
N ARG A 280 -6.48 1.30 -9.20
CA ARG A 280 -7.50 0.50 -8.49
C ARG A 280 -8.71 1.30 -8.00
N GLN A 281 -8.73 2.62 -8.18
CA GLN A 281 -9.83 3.49 -7.74
C GLN A 281 -10.54 4.19 -8.91
N LEU A 282 -9.80 4.89 -9.77
CA LEU A 282 -10.37 5.61 -10.91
C LEU A 282 -9.75 5.12 -12.23
N ASP A 283 -10.52 4.41 -13.05
CA ASP A 283 -9.98 3.76 -14.27
C ASP A 283 -9.66 4.76 -15.39
N SER A 284 -10.30 5.92 -15.38
CA SER A 284 -10.02 7.02 -16.31
C SER A 284 -8.80 7.84 -15.91
N ALA A 285 -8.20 7.61 -14.72
CA ALA A 285 -7.09 8.42 -14.22
C ALA A 285 -5.87 8.40 -15.15
N PRO A 286 -5.15 9.53 -15.31
CA PRO A 286 -3.90 9.55 -16.08
C PRO A 286 -2.84 8.63 -15.43
N ALA A 287 -1.79 8.30 -16.19
CA ALA A 287 -0.66 7.59 -15.60
C ALA A 287 0.00 8.46 -14.54
N ALA A 288 0.28 7.90 -13.36
CA ALA A 288 0.92 8.65 -12.28
C ALA A 288 2.24 9.30 -12.74
N ILE A 289 3.04 8.61 -13.56
CA ILE A 289 4.35 9.11 -14.03
C ILE A 289 4.23 10.40 -14.86
N SER A 290 3.13 10.56 -15.61
CA SER A 290 2.86 11.79 -16.38
C SER A 290 2.46 12.99 -15.51
N VAL A 291 2.03 12.74 -14.27
CA VAL A 291 1.64 13.77 -13.30
C VAL A 291 2.82 14.22 -12.44
N LEU A 292 3.78 13.32 -12.18
CA LEU A 292 4.94 13.58 -11.33
C LEU A 292 5.71 14.87 -11.68
N PRO A 293 6.00 15.21 -12.96
CA PRO A 293 6.68 16.47 -13.29
C PRO A 293 5.88 17.72 -12.91
N LYS A 294 4.56 17.69 -13.08
CA LYS A 294 3.67 18.82 -12.74
C LYS A 294 3.60 19.03 -11.23
N VAL A 295 3.57 17.93 -10.47
CA VAL A 295 3.63 17.98 -9.01
C VAL A 295 4.98 18.52 -8.56
N ARG A 296 6.09 18.06 -9.13
CA ARG A 296 7.44 18.58 -8.85
C ARG A 296 7.54 20.08 -9.10
N GLU A 297 7.06 20.57 -10.24
CA GLU A 297 7.02 22.01 -10.53
C GLU A 297 6.21 22.79 -9.49
N ALA A 298 5.08 22.24 -9.06
CA ALA A 298 4.16 22.89 -8.13
C ALA A 298 4.70 23.03 -6.70
N VAL A 299 5.47 22.05 -6.21
CA VAL A 299 5.99 22.03 -4.83
C VAL A 299 7.44 22.50 -4.70
N GLY A 300 8.12 22.77 -5.82
CA GLY A 300 9.51 23.21 -5.87
C GLY A 300 10.52 22.05 -5.91
N PRO A 301 11.81 22.33 -6.11
CA PRO A 301 12.84 21.32 -6.39
C PRO A 301 13.15 20.40 -5.20
N ASP A 302 13.10 20.93 -3.99
CA ASP A 302 13.62 20.25 -2.80
C ASP A 302 12.53 19.58 -1.94
N PHE A 303 11.25 19.85 -2.23
CA PHE A 303 10.17 19.27 -1.44
C PHE A 303 10.13 17.74 -1.62
N PRO A 304 10.05 16.94 -0.54
CA PRO A 304 10.06 15.48 -0.64
C PRO A 304 8.87 14.92 -1.41
N LEU A 305 9.16 14.10 -2.44
CA LEU A 305 8.14 13.40 -3.22
C LEU A 305 8.37 11.90 -3.19
N ILE A 306 7.27 11.15 -3.07
CA ILE A 306 7.21 9.69 -3.25
C ILE A 306 6.35 9.41 -4.47
N PHE A 307 6.65 8.32 -5.17
CA PHE A 307 5.94 7.91 -6.36
C PHE A 307 5.66 6.40 -6.35
N ASP A 308 4.44 6.00 -6.74
CA ASP A 308 4.07 4.60 -7.02
C ASP A 308 3.30 4.49 -8.35
N SER A 309 2.67 3.34 -8.59
CA SER A 309 1.79 3.11 -9.74
C SER A 309 2.54 2.97 -11.07
N GLY A 310 3.05 1.76 -11.32
CA GLY A 310 3.58 1.36 -12.64
C GLY A 310 5.03 0.89 -12.65
N VAL A 311 5.80 1.14 -11.58
CA VAL A 311 7.22 0.73 -11.48
C VAL A 311 7.37 -0.79 -11.57
N ARG A 312 8.17 -1.27 -12.53
CA ARG A 312 8.44 -2.71 -12.76
C ARG A 312 9.92 -3.06 -12.93
N SER A 313 10.78 -2.08 -13.16
CA SER A 313 12.23 -2.22 -13.23
C SER A 313 12.89 -1.05 -12.50
N GLY A 314 14.21 -1.14 -12.34
CA GLY A 314 15.03 0.05 -12.09
C GLY A 314 15.13 0.94 -13.31
#